data_AF-A0A3A5V0U1-F1
#
_entry.id   AF-A0A3A5V0U1-F1
#
_cell.length_a   1.000
_cell.length_b   1.000
_cell.length_c   1.000
_cell.angle_alpha   90.00
_cell.angle_beta   90.00
_cell.angle_gamma   90.00
#
_symmetry.space_group_name_H-M   'P 1'
#
loop_
_entity.id
_entity.type
_entity.pdbx_description
1 polymer ?
#
loop_
_entity_poly.entity_id
_entity_poly.type
_entity_poly.pdbx_seq_one_letter_code
_entity_poly.pdbx_strand_id
1 'polypeptide(L)'
;MTPKASRRKARKRLSTTTGRVKKEFTYRGYTMEELSGMDLWPSEESEEQSVIELLPSRARRSIGRGLSTENEHFLERMRRNSGRTVRTHRRDMPILPEFVGKRIAIYNGQ
;
A
#
# COMPACT_ATOMS: atom_id res chain seq x y z
N MET A 1 -4.40 33.74 36.75
CA MET A 1 -4.55 33.20 35.36
C MET A 1 -6.03 33.07 35.07
N THR A 2 -6.51 33.47 33.89
CA THR A 2 -7.93 33.30 33.56
C THR A 2 -8.29 31.82 33.35
N PRO A 3 -9.52 31.38 33.67
CA PRO A 3 -9.97 29.99 33.44
C PRO A 3 -9.83 29.55 31.97
N LYS A 4 -9.90 30.51 31.03
CA LYS A 4 -9.69 30.28 29.60
C LYS A 4 -8.22 30.03 29.27
N ALA A 5 -7.30 30.74 29.92
CA ALA A 5 -5.86 30.59 29.72
C ALA A 5 -5.33 29.25 30.30
N SER A 6 -5.87 28.79 31.43
CA SER A 6 -5.49 27.50 32.02
C SER A 6 -5.92 26.33 31.14
N ARG A 7 -7.18 26.34 30.64
CA ARG A 7 -7.68 25.35 29.66
C ARG A 7 -6.82 25.30 28.40
N ARG A 8 -6.42 26.46 27.87
CA ARG A 8 -5.55 26.53 26.68
C ARG A 8 -4.17 25.90 26.92
N LYS A 9 -3.56 26.13 28.09
CA LYS A 9 -2.29 25.50 28.48
C LYS A 9 -2.42 23.98 28.62
N ALA A 10 -3.49 23.50 29.25
CA ALA A 10 -3.75 22.07 29.40
C ALA A 10 -3.92 21.37 28.04
N ARG A 11 -4.68 21.97 27.12
CA ARG A 11 -4.88 21.44 25.76
C ARG A 11 -3.57 21.34 24.97
N LYS A 12 -2.74 22.39 25.03
CA LYS A 12 -1.43 22.41 24.35
C LYS A 12 -0.45 21.41 24.96
N ARG A 13 -0.47 21.19 26.28
CA ARG A 13 0.33 20.14 26.92
C ARG A 13 -0.10 18.76 26.41
N LEU A 14 -1.40 18.46 26.39
CA LEU A 14 -1.91 17.18 25.91
C LEU A 14 -1.46 16.87 24.47
N SER A 15 -1.54 17.83 23.56
CA SER A 15 -1.10 17.65 22.16
C SER A 15 0.41 17.49 21.99
N THR A 16 1.20 17.86 23.01
CA THR A 16 2.67 17.76 22.98
C THR A 16 3.14 16.49 23.72
N THR A 17 2.37 16.00 24.70
CA THR A 17 2.68 14.82 25.53
C THR A 17 2.30 13.51 24.85
N THR A 18 1.30 13.49 23.98
CA THR A 18 1.13 12.37 23.04
C THR A 18 2.28 12.43 22.05
N GLY A 19 3.42 11.85 22.43
CA GLY A 19 4.60 11.77 21.59
C GLY A 19 4.23 11.30 20.19
N ARG A 20 5.07 11.63 19.21
CA ARG A 20 5.04 11.01 17.88
C ARG A 20 5.21 9.50 18.03
N VAL A 21 4.14 8.80 18.42
CA VAL A 21 4.01 7.37 18.21
C VAL A 21 4.06 7.23 16.70
N LYS A 22 5.05 6.48 16.18
CA LYS A 22 5.05 6.09 14.78
C LYS A 22 3.71 5.42 14.55
N LYS A 23 2.82 6.07 13.79
CA LYS A 23 1.59 5.43 13.34
C LYS A 23 2.02 4.19 12.57
N GLU A 24 1.63 3.04 13.06
CA GLU A 24 1.74 1.80 12.30
C GLU A 24 0.95 1.99 11.01
N PHE A 25 1.58 1.65 9.89
CA PHE A 25 0.93 1.78 8.59
C PHE A 25 -0.03 0.61 8.43
N THR A 26 -1.32 0.93 8.49
CA THR A 26 -2.39 -0.02 8.21
C THR A 26 -3.12 0.37 6.94
N TYR A 27 -3.47 -0.61 6.11
CA TYR A 27 -4.32 -0.41 4.94
C TYR A 27 -5.66 -1.11 5.18
N ARG A 28 -6.73 -0.33 5.27
CA ARG A 28 -8.10 -0.82 5.56
C ARG A 28 -8.21 -1.72 6.79
N GLY A 29 -7.34 -1.50 7.79
CA GLY A 29 -7.32 -2.28 9.03
C GLY A 29 -6.27 -3.39 9.06
N TYR A 30 -5.60 -3.68 7.95
CA TYR A 30 -4.60 -4.74 7.86
C TYR A 30 -3.17 -4.20 7.98
N THR A 31 -2.31 -4.98 8.62
CA THR A 31 -0.87 -4.71 8.71
C THR A 31 -0.14 -5.12 7.43
N MET A 32 1.10 -4.66 7.25
CA MET A 32 1.89 -5.02 6.07
C MET A 32 2.24 -6.51 6.00
N GLU A 33 2.40 -7.15 7.16
CA GLU A 33 2.70 -8.58 7.25
C GLU A 33 1.49 -9.41 6.83
N GLU A 34 0.30 -9.05 7.30
CA GLU A 34 -0.97 -9.63 6.88
C GLU A 34 -1.18 -9.47 5.36
N LEU A 35 -0.99 -8.26 4.82
CA LEU A 35 -1.17 -7.99 3.39
C LEU A 35 -0.16 -8.73 2.50
N SER A 36 1.02 -9.08 3.03
CA SER A 36 2.02 -9.85 2.29
C SER A 36 1.76 -11.36 2.33
N GLY A 37 1.03 -11.85 3.34
CA GLY A 37 0.63 -13.24 3.47
C GLY A 37 -0.68 -13.57 2.77
N MET A 38 -1.51 -12.57 2.48
CA MET A 38 -2.79 -12.73 1.79
C MET A 38 -2.63 -13.12 0.32
N ASP A 39 -3.54 -13.98 -0.15
CA ASP A 39 -3.65 -14.32 -1.56
C ASP A 39 -4.11 -13.13 -2.42
N LEU A 40 -3.53 -13.03 -3.61
CA LEU A 40 -3.81 -11.93 -4.53
C LEU A 40 -5.20 -12.05 -5.15
N TRP A 41 -5.64 -13.28 -5.45
CA TRP A 41 -6.95 -13.60 -5.99
C TRP A 41 -7.78 -14.36 -4.95
N PRO A 42 -9.11 -14.21 -4.95
CA PRO A 42 -9.97 -15.15 -4.25
C PRO A 42 -9.82 -16.53 -4.90
N SER A 43 -9.05 -17.41 -4.26
CA SER A 43 -9.06 -18.84 -4.52
C SER A 43 -10.23 -19.45 -3.75
N GLU A 44 -10.97 -20.38 -4.37
CA GLU A 44 -12.12 -21.03 -3.73
C GLU A 44 -11.74 -21.83 -2.47
N GLU A 45 -10.45 -22.08 -2.24
CA GLU A 45 -9.91 -22.75 -1.05
C GLU A 45 -9.59 -21.80 0.12
N SER A 46 -9.45 -20.50 -0.14
CA SER A 46 -9.11 -19.50 0.89
C SER A 46 -10.36 -18.70 1.24
N GLU A 47 -11.06 -19.05 2.33
CA GLU A 47 -12.24 -18.31 2.84
C GLU A 47 -11.91 -16.88 3.32
N GLU A 48 -10.63 -16.50 3.30
CA GLU A 48 -10.13 -15.20 3.75
C GLU A 48 -10.28 -14.10 2.69
N GLN A 49 -10.38 -12.84 3.15
CA GLN A 49 -10.49 -11.68 2.27
C GLN A 49 -9.24 -11.53 1.40
N SER A 50 -9.42 -11.67 0.08
CA SER A 50 -8.34 -11.46 -0.89
C SER A 50 -7.96 -9.99 -1.03
N VAL A 51 -6.72 -9.73 -1.45
CA VAL A 51 -6.20 -8.36 -1.65
C VAL A 51 -7.07 -7.56 -2.63
N ILE A 52 -7.68 -8.23 -3.63
CA ILE A 52 -8.53 -7.57 -4.64
C ILE A 52 -9.81 -6.98 -4.03
N GLU A 53 -10.43 -7.63 -3.04
CA GLU A 53 -11.64 -7.12 -2.41
C GLU A 53 -11.37 -5.81 -1.66
N LEU A 54 -10.20 -5.72 -1.06
CA LEU A 54 -9.69 -4.53 -0.39
C LEU A 54 -9.30 -3.41 -1.38
N LEU A 55 -9.20 -3.67 -2.68
CA LEU A 55 -8.87 -2.65 -3.66
C LEU A 55 -10.11 -1.83 -4.08
N PRO A 56 -9.94 -0.57 -4.53
CA PRO A 56 -11.03 0.22 -5.11
C PRO A 56 -11.50 -0.35 -6.47
N SER A 57 -12.73 -0.02 -6.87
CA SER A 57 -13.41 -0.63 -8.04
C SER A 57 -12.62 -0.56 -9.35
N ARG A 58 -11.83 0.50 -9.59
CA ARG A 58 -10.98 0.61 -10.79
C ARG A 58 -9.89 -0.46 -10.81
N ALA A 59 -9.21 -0.69 -9.69
CA ALA A 59 -8.13 -1.66 -9.61
C ALA A 59 -8.67 -3.08 -9.75
N ARG A 60 -9.81 -3.40 -9.10
CA ARG A 60 -10.51 -4.69 -9.30
C ARG A 60 -10.86 -4.93 -10.76
N ARG A 61 -11.42 -3.93 -11.44
CA ARG A 61 -11.77 -4.02 -12.87
C ARG A 61 -10.54 -4.24 -13.75
N SER A 62 -9.41 -3.63 -13.41
CA SER A 62 -8.18 -3.74 -14.22
C SER A 62 -7.57 -5.14 -14.08
N ILE A 63 -7.58 -5.71 -12.87
CA ILE A 63 -7.09 -7.06 -12.61
C ILE A 63 -8.07 -8.10 -13.17
N GLY A 64 -9.37 -7.94 -12.93
CA GLY A 64 -10.40 -8.89 -13.35
C GLY A 64 -10.63 -8.97 -14.86
N ARG A 65 -10.22 -7.96 -15.64
CA ARG A 65 -10.24 -8.02 -17.12
C ARG A 65 -9.03 -8.74 -17.71
N GLY A 66 -8.04 -9.09 -16.90
CA GLY A 66 -6.76 -9.62 -17.33
C GLY A 66 -5.70 -8.53 -17.44
N LEU A 67 -4.49 -8.88 -17.02
CA LEU A 67 -3.31 -8.04 -17.18
C LEU A 67 -2.81 -8.14 -18.63
N SER A 68 -2.25 -7.06 -19.15
CA SER A 68 -1.52 -7.12 -20.42
C SER A 68 -0.27 -8.00 -20.25
N THR A 69 0.15 -8.70 -21.30
CA THR A 69 1.38 -9.52 -21.34
C THR A 69 2.61 -8.73 -20.87
N GLU A 70 2.65 -7.43 -21.15
CA GLU A 70 3.75 -6.56 -20.71
C GLU A 70 3.74 -6.32 -19.20
N ASN A 71 2.56 -6.29 -18.59
CA ASN A 71 2.37 -6.16 -17.15
C ASN A 71 2.69 -7.48 -16.43
N GLU A 72 2.38 -8.62 -17.05
CA GLU A 72 2.81 -9.94 -16.57
C GLU A 72 4.34 -10.07 -16.60
N HIS A 73 4.98 -9.67 -17.70
CA HIS A 73 6.44 -9.65 -17.78
C HIS A 73 7.06 -8.69 -16.75
N PHE A 74 6.39 -7.57 -16.45
CA PHE A 74 6.82 -6.67 -15.37
C PHE A 74 6.71 -7.31 -13.98
N LEU A 75 5.62 -8.04 -13.71
CA LEU A 75 5.44 -8.81 -12.47
C LEU A 75 6.56 -9.84 -12.29
N GLU A 76 6.84 -10.64 -13.31
CA GLU A 76 7.92 -11.63 -13.25
C GLU A 76 9.29 -10.97 -13.03
N ARG A 77 9.55 -9.85 -13.71
CA ARG A 77 10.78 -9.08 -13.54
C ARG A 77 10.91 -8.55 -12.11
N MET A 78 9.79 -8.13 -11.50
CA MET A 78 9.73 -7.70 -10.10
C MET A 78 9.93 -8.86 -9.13
N ARG A 79 9.45 -10.08 -9.42
CA ARG A 79 9.67 -11.27 -8.60
C ARG A 79 11.12 -11.74 -8.63
N ARG A 80 11.75 -11.70 -9.81
CA ARG A 80 13.16 -12.09 -10.00
C ARG A 80 14.17 -11.10 -9.39
N ASN A 81 13.82 -9.83 -9.29
CA ASN A 81 14.76 -8.79 -8.88
C ASN A 81 14.55 -8.36 -7.42
N SER A 82 15.51 -8.68 -6.56
CA SER A 82 15.47 -8.39 -5.12
C SER A 82 16.24 -7.14 -4.70
N GLY A 83 17.03 -6.50 -5.58
CA GLY A 83 17.94 -5.42 -5.15
C GLY A 83 18.21 -4.29 -6.14
N ARG A 84 17.92 -4.45 -7.45
CA ARG A 84 18.19 -3.40 -8.45
C ARG A 84 16.93 -2.57 -8.72
N THR A 85 17.12 -1.29 -8.99
CA THR A 85 16.05 -0.38 -9.43
C THR A 85 15.42 -0.89 -10.73
N VAL A 86 14.12 -1.19 -10.72
CA VAL A 86 13.39 -1.65 -11.92
C VAL A 86 12.88 -0.44 -12.67
N ARG A 87 13.38 -0.21 -13.89
CA ARG A 87 12.87 0.84 -14.78
C ARG A 87 11.65 0.34 -15.56
N THR A 88 10.58 1.13 -15.61
CA THR A 88 9.35 0.79 -16.33
C THR A 88 8.71 2.01 -16.98
N HIS A 89 8.05 1.78 -18.12
CA HIS A 89 7.15 2.75 -18.77
C HIS A 89 5.68 2.51 -18.37
N ARG A 90 5.40 1.39 -17.68
CA ARG A 90 4.04 0.99 -17.29
C ARG A 90 3.60 1.80 -16.07
N ARG A 91 2.65 2.70 -16.28
CA ARG A 91 2.06 3.60 -15.25
C ARG A 91 0.65 3.17 -14.84
N ASP A 92 0.11 2.21 -15.57
CA ASP A 92 -1.21 1.61 -15.45
C ASP A 92 -1.26 0.51 -14.37
N MET A 93 -0.12 -0.05 -13.99
CA MET A 93 -0.03 -1.14 -13.02
C MET A 93 -0.41 -0.68 -11.59
N PRO A 94 -1.42 -1.31 -10.94
CA PRO A 94 -1.71 -1.08 -9.53
C PRO A 94 -0.53 -1.50 -8.64
N ILE A 95 -0.32 -0.78 -7.53
CA ILE A 95 0.69 -1.15 -6.54
C ILE A 95 0.17 -2.32 -5.72
N LEU A 96 0.84 -3.47 -5.83
CA LEU A 96 0.57 -4.66 -5.03
C LEU A 96 1.43 -4.68 -3.76
N PRO A 97 1.00 -5.38 -2.68
CA PRO A 97 1.81 -5.56 -1.48
C PRO A 97 3.22 -6.11 -1.77
N GLU A 98 3.36 -7.03 -2.75
CA GLU A 98 4.64 -7.59 -3.21
C GLU A 98 5.67 -6.54 -3.71
N PHE A 99 5.21 -5.33 -4.04
CA PHE A 99 6.06 -4.27 -4.58
C PHE A 99 6.65 -3.38 -3.49
N VAL A 100 6.13 -3.45 -2.27
CA VAL A 100 6.57 -2.59 -1.17
C VAL A 100 8.00 -2.98 -0.77
N GLY A 101 8.86 -1.96 -0.62
CA GLY A 101 10.29 -2.15 -0.37
C GLY A 101 11.16 -2.25 -1.64
N LYS A 102 10.58 -2.44 -2.82
CA LYS A 102 11.30 -2.42 -4.11
C LYS A 102 11.36 -1.02 -4.68
N ARG A 103 12.47 -0.67 -5.34
CA ARG A 103 12.63 0.62 -6.02
C ARG A 103 12.22 0.51 -7.49
N ILE A 104 11.14 1.19 -7.86
CA ILE A 104 10.62 1.25 -9.23
C ILE A 104 10.85 2.66 -9.77
N ALA A 105 11.54 2.76 -10.91
CA ALA A 105 11.73 4.01 -11.63
C ALA A 105 10.74 4.09 -12.79
N ILE A 106 9.78 4.99 -12.68
CA ILE A 106 8.70 5.18 -13.66
C ILE A 106 9.13 6.26 -14.65
N TYR A 107 9.14 5.92 -15.94
CA TYR A 107 9.45 6.86 -17.01
C TYR A 107 8.32 7.90 -17.15
N ASN A 108 8.71 9.17 -17.25
CA ASN A 108 7.79 10.31 -17.34
C ASN A 108 7.68 10.91 -18.74
N GLY A 109 8.50 10.48 -19.71
CA GLY A 109 8.52 11.03 -21.07
C GLY A 109 9.65 12.02 -21.37
N GLN A 110 10.52 12.30 -20.39
CA GLN A 110 11.65 13.24 -20.51
C GLN A 110 12.98 12.50 -20.64
#